data_AF-A0A2P2I9E7-F1
#
_entry.id   AF-A0A2P2I9E7-F1
#
_cell.length_a   1.000
_cell.length_b   1.000
_cell.length_c   1.000
_cell.angle_alpha   90.00
_cell.angle_beta   90.00
_cell.angle_gamma   90.00
#
_symmetry.space_group_name_H-M   'P 1'
#
loop_
_entity.id
_entity.type
_entity.pdbx_description
1 polymer ?
#
loop_
_entity_poly.entity_id
_entity_poly.type
_entity_poly.pdbx_seq_one_letter_code
_entity_poly.pdbx_strand_id
1 'polypeptide(L)'
;LGWSILYTTKDRGLQVYVGDIFTLKMEELGRFDGIWDRGALVSIPEDTRDRYATIIKRLLRPHFRYLLNNFLYKPVEKFQGPPYAVPNYLVHKLFGDIATWKVLETADRMTKEELKEVGLDVCMELFLLLTPRGL
;
A
#
# COMPACT_ATOMS: atom_id res chain seq x y z
N LEU A 1 18.53 14.88 9.50
CA LEU A 1 17.57 13.75 9.62
C LEU A 1 16.57 13.88 8.48
N GLY A 2 16.10 12.79 7.89
CA GLY A 2 15.11 12.83 6.78
C GLY A 2 13.66 13.07 7.25
N TRP A 3 13.47 13.16 8.56
CA TRP A 3 12.20 13.43 9.23
C TRP A 3 12.19 14.83 9.81
N SER A 4 11.04 15.49 9.75
CA SER A 4 10.86 16.78 10.41
C SER A 4 10.60 16.61 11.91
N ILE A 5 9.86 15.57 12.32
CA ILE A 5 9.49 15.31 13.71
C ILE A 5 9.34 13.80 13.97
N LEU A 6 9.79 13.33 15.14
CA LEU A 6 9.53 11.97 15.64
C LEU A 6 8.76 12.05 16.96
N TYR A 7 7.57 11.46 16.99
CA TYR A 7 6.80 11.23 18.22
C TYR A 7 6.97 9.79 18.68
N THR A 8 7.05 9.57 19.98
CA THR A 8 7.23 8.22 20.54
C THR A 8 6.42 8.09 21.82
N THR A 9 5.70 6.98 21.98
CA THR A 9 4.98 6.68 23.22
C THR A 9 5.95 6.42 24.37
N LYS A 10 5.49 6.56 25.61
CA LYS A 10 6.35 6.39 26.80
C LYS A 10 6.99 5.00 26.88
N ASP A 11 6.25 3.97 26.50
CA ASP A 11 6.69 2.57 26.43
C ASP A 11 7.50 2.25 25.15
N ARG A 12 7.62 3.22 24.23
CA ARG A 12 8.24 3.08 22.90
C ARG A 12 7.59 2.03 22.01
N GLY A 13 6.37 1.60 22.31
CA GLY A 13 5.60 0.65 21.49
C GLY A 13 5.11 1.25 20.17
N LEU A 14 5.02 2.58 20.07
CA LEU A 14 4.66 3.29 18.84
C LEU A 14 5.60 4.48 18.60
N GLN A 15 6.10 4.55 17.38
CA GLN A 15 6.89 5.65 16.86
C GLN A 15 6.22 6.21 15.61
N VAL A 16 5.90 7.51 15.62
CA VAL A 16 5.29 8.21 14.49
C VAL A 16 6.30 9.18 13.92
N TYR A 17 6.73 8.89 12.71
CA TYR A 17 7.65 9.72 11.97
C TYR A 17 6.87 10.65 11.05
N VAL A 18 7.08 11.96 11.19
CA VAL A 18 6.48 12.99 10.34
C VAL A 18 7.48 13.38 9.28
N GLY A 19 7.13 13.14 8.02
CA GLY A 19 7.93 13.50 6.86
C GLY A 19 7.47 12.76 5.61
N ASP A 20 8.27 12.87 4.56
CA ASP A 20 8.02 12.21 3.29
C ASP A 20 8.68 10.82 3.27
N ILE A 21 7.89 9.79 2.99
CA ILE A 21 8.37 8.41 2.84
C ILE A 21 9.47 8.31 1.75
N PHE A 22 9.45 9.20 0.76
CA PHE A 22 10.43 9.21 -0.32
C PHE A 22 11.78 9.82 0.07
N THR A 23 11.84 10.62 1.13
CA THR A 23 13.09 11.21 1.66
C THR A 23 13.68 10.39 2.79
N LEU A 24 13.20 9.16 2.96
CA LEU A 24 13.56 8.30 4.06
C LEU A 24 15.02 7.84 4.05
N LYS A 25 15.66 7.98 5.21
CA LYS A 25 16.92 7.30 5.52
C LYS A 25 16.62 5.96 6.15
N MET A 26 16.75 4.91 5.35
CA MET A 26 16.40 3.53 5.73
C MET A 26 17.17 3.03 6.94
N GLU A 27 18.38 3.53 7.13
CA GLU A 27 19.29 3.18 8.21
C GLU A 27 18.72 3.59 9.59
N GLU A 28 17.76 4.53 9.62
CA GLU A 28 17.11 5.03 10.84
C GLU A 28 15.83 4.27 11.21
N LEU A 29 15.22 3.53 10.28
CA LEU A 29 13.96 2.79 10.50
C LEU A 29 14.16 1.31 10.81
N GLY A 30 15.25 0.71 10.34
CA GLY A 30 15.46 -0.73 10.41
C GLY A 30 14.54 -1.51 9.44
N ARG A 31 14.24 -2.77 9.79
CA ARG A 31 13.40 -3.66 8.97
C ARG A 31 12.29 -4.28 9.81
N PHE A 32 11.15 -4.50 9.18
CA PHE A 32 9.90 -4.91 9.80
C PHE A 32 9.52 -6.34 9.41
N ASP A 33 8.98 -7.08 10.37
CA ASP A 33 8.42 -8.43 10.15
C ASP A 33 7.06 -8.35 9.40
N GLY A 34 6.40 -7.20 9.43
CA GLY A 34 5.22 -6.99 8.62
C GLY A 34 4.88 -5.53 8.37
N ILE A 35 4.06 -5.33 7.34
CA ILE A 35 3.57 -4.01 6.93
C ILE A 35 2.05 -4.10 6.75
N TRP A 36 1.36 -3.07 7.20
CA TRP A 36 -0.05 -2.82 6.88
C TRP A 36 -0.14 -1.59 5.99
N ASP A 37 -0.48 -1.78 4.72
CA ASP A 37 -0.62 -0.71 3.73
C ASP A 37 -2.08 -0.57 3.33
N ARG A 38 -2.70 0.45 3.89
CA ARG A 38 -4.08 0.83 3.66
C ARG A 38 -4.15 2.33 3.47
N GLY A 39 -4.71 2.76 2.34
CA GLY A 39 -4.70 4.17 1.98
C GLY A 39 -3.29 4.73 1.71
N ALA A 40 -2.26 3.88 1.59
CA ALA A 40 -0.90 4.31 1.28
C ALA A 40 -0.54 4.05 -0.19
N LEU A 41 -0.34 2.82 -0.66
CA LEU A 41 -0.02 2.55 -2.08
C LEU A 41 -1.06 3.14 -3.03
N VAL A 42 -2.34 3.03 -2.69
CA VAL A 42 -3.46 3.61 -3.46
C VAL A 42 -3.49 5.14 -3.46
N SER A 43 -2.67 5.80 -2.63
CA SER A 43 -2.50 7.26 -2.64
C SER A 43 -1.26 7.69 -3.43
N ILE A 44 -0.47 6.74 -3.93
CA ILE A 44 0.75 7.01 -4.70
C ILE A 44 0.42 7.17 -6.20
N PRO A 45 0.75 8.33 -6.81
CA PRO A 45 0.64 8.53 -8.26
C PRO A 45 1.43 7.50 -9.08
N GLU A 46 0.95 7.17 -10.27
CA GLU A 46 1.47 6.05 -11.07
C GLU A 46 2.98 6.10 -11.32
N ASP A 47 3.50 7.28 -11.63
CA ASP A 47 4.91 7.55 -11.95
C ASP A 47 5.87 7.32 -10.76
N THR A 48 5.36 7.36 -9.53
CA THR A 48 6.15 7.20 -8.30
C THR A 48 5.97 5.85 -7.60
N ARG A 49 5.08 4.98 -8.11
CA ARG A 49 4.79 3.67 -7.51
C ARG A 49 6.00 2.73 -7.47
N ASP A 50 6.83 2.71 -8.51
CA ASP A 50 8.03 1.87 -8.53
C ASP A 50 9.03 2.30 -7.44
N ARG A 51 9.14 3.61 -7.17
CA ARG A 51 9.95 4.15 -6.07
C ARG A 51 9.35 3.78 -4.70
N TYR A 52 8.04 3.88 -4.54
CA TYR A 52 7.34 3.47 -3.33
C TYR A 52 7.55 1.96 -3.04
N ALA A 53 7.34 1.11 -4.05
CA ALA A 53 7.57 -0.33 -3.91
C ALA A 53 9.02 -0.64 -3.55
N THR A 54 10.00 0.05 -4.14
CA THR A 54 11.41 -0.10 -3.78
C THR A 54 11.67 0.21 -2.30
N ILE A 55 11.03 1.25 -1.76
CA ILE A 55 11.10 1.59 -0.33
C ILE A 55 10.52 0.47 0.53
N ILE A 56 9.28 0.06 0.25
CA ILE A 56 8.59 -1.00 0.99
C ILE A 56 9.40 -2.32 0.98
N LYS A 57 9.94 -2.72 -0.18
CA LYS A 57 10.77 -3.94 -0.29
C LYS A 57 12.02 -3.90 0.58
N ARG A 58 12.66 -2.74 0.72
CA ARG A 58 13.84 -2.57 1.61
C ARG A 58 13.47 -2.66 3.10
N LEU A 59 12.27 -2.21 3.46
CA LEU A 59 11.77 -2.22 4.84
C LEU A 59 11.35 -3.63 5.30
N LEU A 60 10.90 -4.50 4.41
CA LEU A 60 10.47 -5.86 4.78
C LEU A 60 11.67 -6.75 5.12
N ARG A 61 11.58 -7.56 6.19
CA ARG A 61 12.53 -8.66 6.50
C ARG A 61 12.32 -9.88 5.59
N PRO A 62 13.25 -10.86 5.52
CA PRO A 62 13.09 -12.02 4.63
C PRO A 62 11.84 -12.90 4.89
N HIS A 63 11.33 -12.95 6.12
CA HIS A 63 10.17 -13.75 6.50
C HIS A 63 8.96 -12.86 6.84
N PHE A 64 8.63 -11.96 5.92
CA PHE A 64 7.64 -10.92 6.18
C PHE A 64 6.18 -11.37 6.00
N ARG A 65 5.27 -10.55 6.51
CA ARG A 65 3.85 -10.53 6.12
C ARG A 65 3.45 -9.11 5.72
N TYR A 66 3.02 -8.94 4.48
CA TYR A 66 2.61 -7.64 3.97
C TYR A 66 1.13 -7.68 3.63
N LEU A 67 0.31 -7.02 4.46
CA LEU A 67 -1.11 -6.86 4.23
C LEU A 67 -1.31 -5.58 3.40
N LEU A 68 -1.97 -5.71 2.25
CA LEU A 68 -2.18 -4.64 1.29
C LEU A 68 -3.67 -4.48 1.03
N ASN A 69 -4.17 -3.27 1.13
CA ASN A 69 -5.53 -2.89 0.76
C ASN A 69 -5.51 -2.04 -0.51
N ASN A 70 -6.18 -2.52 -1.55
CA ASN A 70 -6.22 -1.88 -2.86
C ASN A 70 -7.65 -1.81 -3.42
N PHE A 71 -7.83 -0.93 -4.40
CA PHE A 71 -9.10 -0.72 -5.09
C PHE A 71 -9.00 -1.13 -6.55
N LEU A 72 -10.05 -1.80 -7.04
CA LEU A 72 -10.32 -2.01 -8.45
C LEU A 72 -11.64 -1.34 -8.77
N TYR A 73 -11.63 -0.34 -9.65
CA TYR A 73 -12.85 0.30 -10.11
C TYR A 73 -12.82 0.52 -11.62
N LYS A 74 -14.00 0.65 -12.22
CA LYS A 74 -14.19 0.94 -13.64
C LYS A 74 -15.43 1.83 -13.82
N PRO A 75 -15.43 2.70 -14.84
CA PRO A 75 -14.29 3.12 -15.67
C PRO A 75 -13.26 3.96 -14.88
N VAL A 76 -11.95 3.79 -15.12
CA VAL A 76 -10.89 4.43 -14.32
C VAL A 76 -10.81 5.94 -14.59
N GLU A 77 -11.09 6.35 -15.83
CA GLU A 77 -11.12 7.75 -16.27
C GLU A 77 -12.14 8.62 -15.53
N LYS A 78 -13.17 8.01 -14.92
CA LYS A 78 -14.19 8.74 -14.13
C LYS A 78 -13.71 9.08 -12.73
N PHE A 79 -12.72 8.36 -12.20
CA PHE A 79 -12.16 8.63 -10.89
C PHE A 79 -10.64 8.53 -10.92
N GLN A 80 -9.99 9.68 -11.00
CA GLN A 80 -8.53 9.79 -11.08
C GLN A 80 -7.85 9.79 -9.70
N GLY A 81 -8.58 9.34 -8.66
CA GLY A 81 -8.05 9.15 -7.31
C GLY A 81 -7.69 10.45 -6.55
N PRO A 82 -7.13 10.30 -5.33
CA PRO A 82 -7.03 9.05 -4.58
C PRO A 82 -8.38 8.61 -3.96
N PRO A 83 -8.57 7.30 -3.68
CA PRO A 83 -7.65 6.21 -3.96
C PRO A 83 -7.57 5.91 -5.46
N TYR A 84 -6.35 5.79 -5.99
CA TYR A 84 -6.10 5.32 -7.35
C TYR A 84 -6.40 3.82 -7.47
N ALA A 85 -6.87 3.39 -8.64
CA ALA A 85 -7.00 1.98 -8.95
C ALA A 85 -5.62 1.30 -8.99
N VAL A 86 -5.47 0.24 -8.19
CA VAL A 86 -4.25 -0.60 -8.17
C VAL A 86 -4.67 -2.05 -8.39
N PRO A 87 -4.96 -2.45 -9.64
CA PRO A 87 -5.31 -3.84 -9.96
C PRO A 87 -4.19 -4.83 -9.63
N ASN A 88 -4.54 -6.11 -9.49
CA ASN A 88 -3.61 -7.18 -9.09
C ASN A 88 -2.38 -7.33 -10.00
N TYR A 89 -2.50 -7.01 -11.30
CA TYR A 89 -1.35 -7.04 -12.21
C TYR A 89 -0.29 -5.98 -11.83
N LEU A 90 -0.70 -4.82 -11.30
CA LEU A 90 0.23 -3.81 -10.79
C LEU A 90 0.87 -4.27 -9.48
N VAL A 91 0.10 -4.91 -8.60
CA VAL A 91 0.67 -5.52 -7.38
C VAL A 91 1.73 -6.55 -7.75
N HIS A 92 1.47 -7.39 -8.76
CA HIS A 92 2.45 -8.34 -9.28
C HIS A 92 3.67 -7.65 -9.91
N LYS A 93 3.48 -6.59 -10.70
CA LYS A 93 4.59 -5.79 -11.26
C LYS A 93 5.50 -5.24 -10.16
N LEU A 94 4.92 -4.69 -9.09
CA LEU A 94 5.65 -3.97 -8.04
C LEU A 94 6.38 -4.90 -7.06
N PHE A 95 5.76 -6.03 -6.71
CA PHE A 95 6.21 -6.90 -5.62
C PHE A 95 6.42 -8.37 -6.00
N GLY A 96 6.08 -8.77 -7.23
CA GLY A 96 6.12 -10.18 -7.66
C GLY A 96 7.53 -10.77 -7.78
N ASP A 97 8.57 -9.93 -7.74
CA ASP A 97 9.96 -10.34 -7.65
C ASP A 97 10.29 -10.95 -6.28
N ILE A 98 9.70 -10.43 -5.20
CA ILE A 98 9.97 -10.90 -3.83
C ILE A 98 8.82 -11.68 -3.18
N ALA A 99 7.60 -11.56 -3.72
CA ALA A 99 6.39 -12.04 -3.05
C ALA A 99 5.46 -12.87 -3.94
N THR A 100 4.78 -13.83 -3.33
CA THR A 100 3.48 -14.33 -3.79
C THR A 100 2.37 -13.64 -3.02
N TRP A 101 1.16 -13.63 -3.56
CA TRP A 101 0.00 -13.03 -2.89
C TRP A 101 -1.23 -13.93 -2.95
N LYS A 102 -2.11 -13.76 -1.96
CA LYS A 102 -3.47 -14.30 -1.96
C LYS A 102 -4.48 -13.23 -1.60
N VAL A 103 -5.68 -13.31 -2.16
CA VAL A 103 -6.83 -12.50 -1.73
C VAL A 103 -7.33 -13.07 -0.42
N LEU A 104 -7.41 -12.24 0.61
CA LEU A 104 -8.06 -12.58 1.88
C LEU A 104 -9.54 -12.21 1.85
N GLU A 105 -9.85 -11.03 1.31
CA GLU A 105 -11.21 -10.49 1.29
C GLU A 105 -11.41 -9.63 0.03
N THR A 106 -12.65 -9.62 -0.44
CA THR A 106 -13.14 -8.73 -1.49
C THR A 106 -14.45 -8.14 -1.03
N ALA A 107 -14.60 -6.83 -1.12
CA ALA A 107 -15.81 -6.12 -0.73
C ALA A 107 -16.30 -5.25 -1.87
N ASP A 108 -17.56 -5.41 -2.24
CA ASP A 108 -18.23 -4.50 -3.16
C ASP A 108 -18.52 -3.16 -2.45
N ARG A 109 -18.08 -2.07 -3.08
CA ARG A 109 -18.26 -0.70 -2.59
C ARG A 109 -19.30 0.08 -3.37
N MET A 110 -19.91 -0.50 -4.40
CA MET A 110 -21.01 0.09 -5.16
C MET A 110 -22.29 0.29 -4.35
N THR A 111 -22.32 -0.14 -3.08
CA THR A 111 -23.36 0.25 -2.12
C THR A 111 -23.30 1.72 -1.74
N LYS A 112 -22.19 2.43 -1.99
CA LYS A 112 -22.05 3.87 -1.72
C LYS A 112 -22.56 4.72 -2.88
N GLU A 113 -23.51 5.61 -2.62
CA GLU A 113 -24.10 6.51 -3.60
C GLU A 113 -23.05 7.43 -4.25
N GLU A 114 -22.11 7.95 -3.46
CA GLU A 114 -21.04 8.85 -3.91
C GLU A 114 -20.22 8.26 -5.08
N LEU A 115 -20.01 6.94 -5.09
CA LEU A 115 -19.25 6.28 -6.17
C LEU A 115 -20.05 6.19 -7.47
N LYS A 116 -21.38 6.08 -7.38
CA LYS A 116 -22.28 6.13 -8.54
C LYS A 116 -22.34 7.55 -9.10
N GLU A 117 -22.36 8.56 -8.24
CA GLU A 117 -22.36 9.98 -8.64
C GLU A 117 -21.09 10.37 -9.40
N VAL A 118 -19.94 9.79 -9.02
CA VAL A 118 -18.67 9.91 -9.75
C VAL A 118 -18.71 9.18 -11.10
N GLY A 119 -19.72 8.33 -11.33
CA GLY A 119 -19.92 7.60 -12.58
C GLY A 119 -19.14 6.30 -12.67
N LEU A 120 -18.84 5.67 -11.53
CA LEU A 120 -18.28 4.32 -11.50
C LEU A 120 -19.41 3.29 -11.64
N ASP A 121 -19.13 2.24 -12.41
CA ASP A 121 -20.03 1.08 -12.57
C ASP A 121 -19.66 -0.03 -11.58
N VAL A 122 -18.37 -0.12 -11.25
CA VAL A 122 -17.79 -1.14 -10.37
C VAL A 122 -16.77 -0.48 -9.46
N CYS A 123 -16.79 -0.83 -8.18
CA CYS A 123 -15.74 -0.51 -7.22
C CYS A 123 -15.62 -1.65 -6.21
N MET A 124 -14.51 -2.37 -6.27
CA MET A 124 -14.16 -3.45 -5.37
C MET A 124 -12.97 -3.01 -4.51
N GLU A 125 -13.11 -3.19 -3.21
CA GLU A 125 -11.99 -3.14 -2.28
C GLU A 125 -11.45 -4.56 -2.07
N LEU A 126 -10.13 -4.72 -2.14
CA LEU A 126 -9.46 -6.01 -1.98
C LEU A 126 -8.46 -5.92 -0.83
N PHE A 127 -8.37 -7.01 -0.06
CA PHE A 127 -7.36 -7.20 0.96
C PHE A 127 -6.47 -8.36 0.53
N LEU A 128 -5.20 -8.08 0.27
CA LEU A 128 -4.21 -9.04 -0.19
C LEU A 128 -3.20 -9.33 0.94
N LEU A 129 -2.83 -10.59 1.10
CA LEU A 129 -1.65 -10.97 1.89
C LEU A 129 -0.52 -11.34 0.95
N LEU A 130 0.56 -10.56 1.01
CA LEU A 130 1.83 -10.82 0.35
C LEU A 130 2.78 -11.53 1.33
N THR A 131 3.40 -12.61 0.86
CA THR A 131 4.40 -13.40 1.60
C THR A 131 5.61 -13.68 0.73
N PRO A 132 6.80 -13.96 1.30
CA PRO A 132 8.01 -14.28 0.55
C PRO A 132 7.80 -15.41 -0.46
N ARG A 133 8.44 -15.28 -1.62
CA ARG A 133 8.53 -16.39 -2.59
C ARG A 133 9.38 -17.53 -2.04
N GLY A 134 8.95 -18.77 -2.28
CA GLY A 134 9.76 -19.97 -2.06
C GLY A 134 9.89 -20.41 -0.59
N LEU A 135 8.93 -20.05 0.27
CA LEU A 135 8.71 -20.72 1.55
C LEU A 135 7.89 -21.99 1.37
#